data_AF-A0A349TXW9-F1
#
_entry.id   AF-A0A349TXW9-F1
#
_cell.length_a   1.000
_cell.length_b   1.000
_cell.length_c   1.000
_cell.angle_alpha   90.00
_cell.angle_beta   90.00
_cell.angle_gamma   90.00
#
_symmetry.space_group_name_H-M   'P 1'
#
loop_
_entity.id
_entity.type
_entity.pdbx_description
1 polymer ?
#
loop_
_entity_poly.entity_id
_entity_poly.type
_entity_poly.pdbx_seq_one_letter_code
_entity_poly.pdbx_strand_id
1 'polypeptide(L)'
;MTMSHDGSLIPPTSKHPASKSGLWIPPCNKNFNTSLHQAILDGDSHAVADCMTRHPDHALAANRQGDTPLHLALKNQKEEIALMLLAVCPKAAGRQNLEGVTPLHLAAENGDLKTTRILLAYAPETSIARNQQGQTPMDKAGINLDILQAILLAYTRLAQKPGPRPHHHVPPELILIPGR
;
A
#
# COMPACT_ATOMS: atom_id res chain seq x y z
N MET A 1 -33.00 -11.68 -16.67
CA MET A 1 -32.33 -11.77 -17.99
C MET A 1 -31.63 -10.45 -18.28
N THR A 2 -30.30 -10.46 -18.30
CA THR A 2 -29.48 -9.57 -19.15
C THR A 2 -28.31 -10.42 -19.63
N MET A 3 -28.32 -10.72 -20.93
CA MET A 3 -27.29 -11.44 -21.68
C MET A 3 -26.12 -10.52 -21.99
N SER A 4 -24.88 -11.03 -21.97
CA SER A 4 -23.73 -10.69 -22.85
C SER A 4 -22.49 -11.49 -22.38
N HIS A 5 -22.24 -12.68 -22.94
CA HIS A 5 -21.37 -13.01 -24.09
C HIS A 5 -19.87 -13.21 -23.80
N ASP A 6 -19.31 -12.73 -22.70
CA ASP A 6 -17.96 -13.11 -22.28
C ASP A 6 -17.78 -12.70 -20.82
N GLY A 7 -17.34 -13.60 -19.92
CA GLY A 7 -17.26 -13.27 -18.49
C GLY A 7 -17.81 -14.34 -17.56
N SER A 8 -17.05 -15.43 -17.40
CA SER A 8 -17.30 -16.40 -16.32
C SER A 8 -17.03 -15.76 -14.96
N LEU A 9 -18.05 -15.10 -14.39
CA LEU A 9 -18.16 -14.85 -12.95
C LEU A 9 -18.25 -16.21 -12.27
N ILE A 10 -17.25 -16.56 -11.46
CA ILE A 10 -17.30 -17.83 -10.71
C ILE A 10 -18.29 -17.63 -9.55
N PRO A 11 -19.27 -18.53 -9.36
CA PRO A 11 -20.15 -18.44 -8.21
C PRO A 11 -19.33 -18.58 -6.90
N PRO A 12 -19.79 -17.97 -5.79
CA PRO A 12 -19.03 -17.84 -4.53
C PRO A 12 -18.71 -19.16 -3.78
N THR A 13 -18.88 -20.32 -4.43
CA THR A 13 -18.81 -21.65 -3.81
C THR A 13 -17.50 -22.41 -4.04
N SER A 14 -16.55 -21.90 -4.84
CA SER A 14 -15.29 -22.62 -5.11
C SER A 14 -14.22 -22.37 -4.05
N LYS A 15 -14.34 -22.98 -2.86
CA LYS A 15 -13.25 -23.16 -1.86
C LYS A 15 -12.21 -22.02 -1.81
N HIS A 16 -12.65 -20.78 -1.58
CA HIS A 16 -11.75 -19.64 -1.41
C HIS A 16 -11.12 -19.67 -0.01
N PRO A 17 -9.81 -19.36 0.15
CA PRO A 17 -9.15 -19.30 1.46
C PRO A 17 -9.77 -18.25 2.40
N ALA A 18 -10.44 -17.22 1.85
CA ALA A 18 -11.16 -16.18 2.60
C ALA A 18 -12.60 -16.56 3.02
N SER A 19 -13.14 -17.70 2.59
CA SER A 19 -14.52 -18.11 2.95
C SER A 19 -14.68 -18.49 4.43
N LYS A 20 -13.58 -18.74 5.14
CA LYS A 20 -13.61 -19.13 6.57
C LYS A 20 -13.95 -17.98 7.53
N SER A 21 -13.95 -16.71 7.09
CA SER A 21 -14.07 -15.55 7.99
C SER A 21 -15.40 -14.80 7.92
N GLY A 22 -16.40 -15.25 7.17
CA GLY A 22 -17.69 -14.53 7.03
C GLY A 22 -17.55 -13.13 6.41
N LEU A 23 -16.36 -12.78 5.90
CA LEU A 23 -16.11 -11.55 5.17
C LEU A 23 -16.81 -11.66 3.81
N TRP A 24 -17.61 -10.65 3.47
CA TRP A 24 -18.15 -10.50 2.13
C TRP A 24 -17.01 -10.52 1.11
N ILE A 25 -17.08 -11.45 0.16
CA ILE A 25 -16.08 -11.63 -0.90
C ILE A 25 -16.63 -10.96 -2.15
N PRO A 26 -15.98 -9.90 -2.66
CA PRO A 26 -16.44 -9.24 -3.87
C PRO A 26 -16.33 -10.18 -5.09
N PRO A 27 -17.25 -10.09 -6.06
CA PRO A 27 -17.25 -10.97 -7.23
C PRO A 27 -15.93 -10.84 -8.00
N CYS A 28 -15.27 -11.97 -8.23
CA CYS A 28 -13.95 -12.04 -8.85
C CYS A 28 -13.86 -13.14 -9.92
N ASN A 29 -12.98 -12.96 -10.91
CA ASN A 29 -12.76 -13.95 -11.98
C ASN A 29 -11.85 -15.12 -11.52
N LYS A 30 -11.48 -16.03 -12.45
CA LYS A 30 -10.57 -17.18 -12.16
C LYS A 30 -9.20 -16.81 -11.60
N ASN A 31 -8.76 -15.58 -11.83
CA ASN A 31 -7.53 -15.02 -11.28
C ASN A 31 -7.77 -14.19 -10.02
N PHE A 32 -8.98 -14.26 -9.46
CA PHE A 32 -9.42 -13.50 -8.30
C PHE A 32 -9.38 -11.97 -8.55
N ASN A 33 -9.36 -11.56 -9.82
CA ASN A 33 -9.48 -10.15 -10.18
C ASN A 33 -10.92 -9.71 -9.99
N THR A 34 -11.13 -8.73 -9.11
CA THR A 34 -12.38 -7.97 -9.01
C THR A 34 -12.62 -7.13 -10.26
N SER A 35 -13.85 -6.64 -10.47
CA SER A 35 -14.16 -5.68 -11.54
C SER A 35 -13.20 -4.49 -11.59
N LEU A 36 -12.78 -3.98 -10.41
CA LEU A 36 -11.80 -2.90 -10.31
C LEU A 36 -10.42 -3.30 -10.85
N HIS A 37 -9.96 -4.52 -10.59
CA HIS A 37 -8.68 -5.00 -11.13
C HIS A 37 -8.71 -5.04 -12.66
N GLN A 38 -9.84 -5.47 -13.24
CA GLN A 38 -9.99 -5.51 -14.70
C GLN A 38 -9.99 -4.10 -15.31
N ALA A 39 -10.72 -3.15 -14.73
CA ALA A 39 -10.72 -1.76 -15.19
C ALA A 39 -9.32 -1.13 -15.23
N ILE A 40 -8.46 -1.46 -14.26
CA ILE A 40 -7.07 -0.99 -14.20
C ILE A 40 -6.20 -1.65 -15.28
N LEU A 41 -6.42 -2.95 -15.55
CA LEU A 41 -5.73 -3.67 -16.62
C LEU A 41 -6.11 -3.10 -17.99
N ASP A 42 -7.38 -2.76 -18.17
CA ASP A 42 -7.90 -2.15 -19.40
C ASP A 42 -7.46 -0.68 -19.54
N GLY A 43 -7.04 -0.05 -18.43
CA GLY A 43 -6.61 1.34 -18.38
C GLY A 43 -7.77 2.35 -18.41
N ASP A 44 -8.99 1.90 -18.11
CA ASP A 44 -10.19 2.72 -18.12
C ASP A 44 -10.32 3.48 -16.79
N SER A 45 -9.85 4.73 -16.78
CA SER A 45 -9.92 5.63 -15.62
C SER A 45 -11.37 5.93 -15.18
N HIS A 46 -12.32 5.96 -16.11
CA HIS A 46 -13.74 6.17 -15.80
C HIS A 46 -14.34 4.95 -15.12
N ALA A 47 -14.11 3.75 -15.64
CA ALA A 47 -14.57 2.53 -15.01
C ALA A 47 -13.95 2.35 -13.60
N VAL A 48 -12.70 2.76 -13.41
CA VAL A 48 -12.05 2.80 -12.09
C VAL A 48 -12.80 3.74 -11.15
N ALA A 49 -13.01 5.01 -11.54
CA ALA A 49 -13.68 5.99 -10.69
C ALA A 49 -15.12 5.58 -10.34
N ASP A 50 -15.86 5.06 -11.31
CA ASP A 50 -17.24 4.60 -11.13
C ASP A 50 -17.31 3.35 -10.22
N CYS A 51 -16.40 2.40 -10.41
CA CYS A 51 -16.30 1.22 -9.53
C CYS A 51 -15.94 1.62 -8.09
N MET A 52 -15.02 2.56 -7.91
CA MET A 52 -14.64 3.08 -6.59
C MET A 52 -15.76 3.85 -5.90
N THR A 53 -16.57 4.58 -6.67
CA THR A 53 -17.74 5.30 -6.15
C THR A 53 -18.82 4.34 -5.65
N ARG A 54 -19.04 3.23 -6.37
CA ARG A 54 -20.04 2.22 -6.01
C ARG A 54 -19.56 1.25 -4.92
N HIS A 55 -18.29 0.88 -4.96
CA HIS A 55 -17.71 -0.15 -4.12
C HIS A 55 -16.29 0.23 -3.67
N PRO A 56 -16.16 1.14 -2.69
CA PRO A 56 -14.84 1.58 -2.20
C PRO A 56 -14.03 0.43 -1.58
N ASP A 57 -14.70 -0.59 -1.04
CA ASP A 57 -14.06 -1.76 -0.44
C ASP A 57 -13.21 -2.58 -1.45
N HIS A 58 -13.52 -2.49 -2.75
CA HIS A 58 -12.76 -3.18 -3.80
C HIS A 58 -11.33 -2.66 -3.94
N ALA A 59 -11.04 -1.42 -3.50
CA ALA A 59 -9.70 -0.83 -3.57
C ALA A 59 -8.66 -1.56 -2.71
N LEU A 60 -9.12 -2.32 -1.70
CA LEU A 60 -8.29 -3.14 -0.82
C LEU A 60 -8.36 -4.64 -1.14
N ALA A 61 -9.18 -5.04 -2.11
CA ALA A 61 -9.26 -6.43 -2.54
C ALA A 61 -7.90 -6.86 -3.11
N ALA A 62 -7.49 -8.09 -2.82
CA ALA A 62 -6.25 -8.64 -3.35
C ALA A 62 -6.57 -9.75 -4.35
N ASN A 63 -5.86 -9.78 -5.48
CA ASN A 63 -5.99 -10.83 -6.47
C ASN A 63 -5.26 -12.13 -6.03
N ARG A 64 -5.15 -13.12 -6.93
CA ARG A 64 -4.53 -14.42 -6.62
C ARG A 64 -3.05 -14.30 -6.22
N GLN A 65 -2.35 -13.29 -6.69
CA GLN A 65 -0.96 -12.97 -6.35
C GLN A 65 -0.85 -12.09 -5.07
N GLY A 66 -1.98 -11.73 -4.48
CA GLY A 66 -2.04 -10.77 -3.38
C GLY A 66 -1.88 -9.32 -3.82
N ASP A 67 -1.80 -9.05 -5.11
CA ASP A 67 -1.70 -7.69 -5.63
C ASP A 67 -3.03 -6.98 -5.40
N THR A 68 -2.96 -5.80 -4.78
CA THR A 68 -4.11 -4.89 -4.70
C THR A 68 -4.25 -4.09 -6.00
N PRO A 69 -5.39 -3.42 -6.24
CA PRO A 69 -5.56 -2.49 -7.34
C PRO A 69 -4.39 -1.50 -7.51
N LEU A 70 -3.85 -1.00 -6.40
CA LEU A 70 -2.70 -0.10 -6.40
C LEU A 70 -1.41 -0.77 -6.89
N HIS A 71 -1.18 -2.04 -6.53
CA HIS A 71 -0.04 -2.80 -7.05
C HIS A 71 -0.14 -2.97 -8.57
N LEU A 72 -1.33 -3.31 -9.08
CA LEU A 72 -1.54 -3.44 -10.53
C LEU A 72 -1.35 -2.11 -11.27
N ALA A 73 -1.87 -1.02 -10.72
CA ALA A 73 -1.71 0.30 -11.31
C ALA A 73 -0.23 0.69 -11.43
N LEU A 74 0.57 0.45 -10.39
CA LEU A 74 2.01 0.72 -10.41
C LEU A 74 2.75 -0.25 -11.34
N LYS A 75 2.44 -1.55 -11.31
CA LYS A 75 3.05 -2.55 -12.19
C LYS A 75 2.83 -2.24 -13.68
N ASN A 76 1.68 -1.66 -14.01
CA ASN A 76 1.34 -1.22 -15.37
C ASN A 76 1.72 0.24 -15.65
N GLN A 77 2.44 0.90 -14.74
CA GLN A 77 2.87 2.30 -14.85
C GLN A 77 1.71 3.27 -15.13
N LYS A 78 0.53 2.99 -14.57
CA LYS A 78 -0.67 3.83 -14.67
C LYS A 78 -0.70 4.83 -13.52
N GLU A 79 0.17 5.83 -13.58
CA GLU A 79 0.35 6.84 -12.52
C GLU A 79 -0.98 7.53 -12.14
N GLU A 80 -1.76 7.97 -13.13
CA GLU A 80 -3.04 8.66 -12.90
C GLU A 80 -4.03 7.79 -12.12
N ILE A 81 -4.12 6.51 -12.47
CA ILE A 81 -4.96 5.53 -11.78
C ILE A 81 -4.44 5.26 -10.37
N ALA A 82 -3.12 5.14 -10.19
CA ALA A 82 -2.51 4.97 -8.88
C ALA A 82 -2.80 6.16 -7.95
N LEU A 83 -2.74 7.39 -8.46
CA LEU A 83 -3.07 8.61 -7.71
C LEU A 83 -4.55 8.66 -7.32
N MET A 84 -5.46 8.31 -8.22
CA MET A 84 -6.89 8.22 -7.91
C MET A 84 -7.16 7.17 -6.82
N LEU A 85 -6.54 5.99 -6.92
CA LEU A 85 -6.65 4.93 -5.92
C LEU A 85 -6.16 5.39 -4.54
N LEU A 86 -5.04 6.11 -4.49
CA LEU A 86 -4.49 6.66 -3.25
C LEU A 86 -5.36 7.75 -2.64
N ALA A 87 -6.01 8.58 -3.46
CA ALA A 87 -6.90 9.64 -2.99
C ALA A 87 -8.13 9.07 -2.27
N VAL A 88 -8.70 7.97 -2.77
CA VAL A 88 -9.89 7.35 -2.18
C VAL A 88 -9.54 6.36 -1.07
N CYS A 89 -8.43 5.63 -1.21
CA CYS A 89 -8.04 4.56 -0.30
C CYS A 89 -6.55 4.64 0.07
N PRO A 90 -6.15 5.60 0.91
CA PRO A 90 -4.75 5.76 1.32
C PRO A 90 -4.21 4.55 2.10
N LYS A 91 -5.10 3.76 2.73
CA LYS A 91 -4.75 2.49 3.40
C LYS A 91 -4.10 1.47 2.46
N ALA A 92 -4.30 1.58 1.15
CA ALA A 92 -3.68 0.69 0.17
C ALA A 92 -2.16 0.89 0.07
N ALA A 93 -1.63 2.08 0.43
CA ALA A 93 -0.20 2.40 0.34
C ALA A 93 0.70 1.48 1.18
N GLY A 94 0.19 1.01 2.32
CA GLY A 94 0.92 0.15 3.26
C GLY A 94 0.72 -1.35 3.05
N ARG A 95 -0.09 -1.78 2.08
CA ARG A 95 -0.38 -3.21 1.88
C ARG A 95 0.78 -3.91 1.18
N GLN A 96 1.09 -5.12 1.61
CA GLN A 96 2.03 -6.00 0.91
C GLN A 96 1.27 -7.04 0.09
N ASN A 97 1.81 -7.40 -1.07
CA ASN A 97 1.35 -8.55 -1.83
C ASN A 97 1.90 -9.88 -1.24
N LEU A 98 1.59 -11.02 -1.85
CA LEU A 98 2.05 -12.32 -1.33
C LEU A 98 3.57 -12.46 -1.34
N GLU A 99 4.28 -11.71 -2.19
CA GLU A 99 5.75 -11.68 -2.27
C GLU A 99 6.38 -10.69 -1.26
N GLY A 100 5.57 -10.07 -0.39
CA GLY A 100 6.02 -9.05 0.55
C GLY A 100 6.38 -7.71 -0.10
N VAL A 101 6.11 -7.54 -1.39
CA VAL A 101 6.34 -6.31 -2.14
C VAL A 101 5.29 -5.30 -1.72
N THR A 102 5.71 -4.07 -1.41
CA THR A 102 4.82 -2.94 -1.14
C THR A 102 4.67 -2.07 -2.40
N PRO A 103 3.62 -1.24 -2.49
CA PRO A 103 3.49 -0.24 -3.55
C PRO A 103 4.74 0.64 -3.69
N LEU A 104 5.41 0.95 -2.57
CA LEU A 104 6.63 1.76 -2.59
C LEU A 104 7.80 1.05 -3.32
N HIS A 105 7.92 -0.29 -3.25
CA HIS A 105 8.92 -1.02 -4.03
C HIS A 105 8.69 -0.84 -5.54
N LEU A 106 7.43 -0.96 -5.98
CA LEU A 106 7.06 -0.81 -7.39
C LEU A 106 7.23 0.63 -7.88
N ALA A 107 6.83 1.62 -7.08
CA ALA A 107 7.02 3.03 -7.43
C ALA A 107 8.52 3.40 -7.52
N ALA A 108 9.33 2.86 -6.62
CA ALA A 108 10.78 3.03 -6.64
C ALA A 108 11.43 2.38 -7.87
N GLU A 109 11.02 1.15 -8.21
CA GLU A 109 11.47 0.42 -9.40
C GLU A 109 11.10 1.13 -10.71
N ASN A 110 9.91 1.74 -10.76
CA ASN A 110 9.45 2.49 -11.93
C ASN A 110 10.12 3.86 -12.10
N GLY A 111 10.77 4.39 -11.06
CA GLY A 111 11.33 5.74 -11.14
C GLY A 111 10.30 6.87 -10.96
N ASP A 112 9.09 6.58 -10.48
CA ASP A 112 8.05 7.60 -10.32
C ASP A 112 8.19 8.31 -8.96
N LEU A 113 8.86 9.46 -8.99
CA LEU A 113 9.08 10.31 -7.83
C LEU A 113 7.77 10.85 -7.23
N LYS A 114 6.75 11.12 -8.05
CA LYS A 114 5.49 11.72 -7.58
C LYS A 114 4.71 10.72 -6.74
N THR A 115 4.47 9.51 -7.27
CA THR A 115 3.79 8.47 -6.50
C THR A 115 4.62 8.03 -5.30
N THR A 116 5.95 7.93 -5.44
CA THR A 116 6.86 7.62 -4.31
C THR A 116 6.67 8.60 -3.14
N ARG A 117 6.66 9.91 -3.40
CA ARG A 117 6.48 10.92 -2.35
C ARG A 117 5.11 10.82 -1.67
N ILE A 118 4.07 10.54 -2.45
CA ILE A 118 2.70 10.40 -1.92
C ILE A 118 2.57 9.13 -1.09
N LEU A 119 3.13 8.01 -1.56
CA LEU A 119 3.18 6.75 -0.82
C LEU A 119 3.91 6.92 0.52
N LEU A 120 5.05 7.60 0.52
CA LEU A 120 5.80 7.91 1.74
C LEU A 120 5.05 8.85 2.69
N ALA A 121 4.22 9.74 2.17
CA ALA A 121 3.38 10.61 3.00
C ALA A 121 2.27 9.83 3.72
N TYR A 122 1.67 8.84 3.04
CA TYR A 122 0.61 8.00 3.63
C TYR A 122 1.13 6.85 4.49
N ALA A 123 2.24 6.23 4.10
CA ALA A 123 2.76 5.00 4.69
C ALA A 123 4.30 5.05 4.78
N PRO A 124 4.88 5.95 5.60
CA PRO A 124 6.33 6.12 5.71
C PRO A 124 7.03 4.84 6.18
N GLU A 125 6.38 4.00 6.98
CA GLU A 125 6.89 2.72 7.46
C GLU A 125 7.26 1.74 6.34
N THR A 126 6.68 1.89 5.16
CA THR A 126 7.02 1.05 4.00
C THR A 126 8.44 1.30 3.48
N SER A 127 9.07 2.42 3.86
CA SER A 127 10.45 2.76 3.48
C SER A 127 11.49 1.73 3.92
N ILE A 128 11.20 0.98 5.00
CA ILE A 128 12.07 -0.07 5.55
C ILE A 128 11.53 -1.48 5.30
N ALA A 129 10.40 -1.62 4.61
CA ALA A 129 9.78 -2.91 4.35
C ALA A 129 10.73 -3.77 3.50
N ARG A 130 10.79 -5.07 3.79
CA ARG A 130 11.55 -6.03 2.98
C ARG A 130 10.59 -6.96 2.25
N ASN A 131 10.81 -7.15 0.96
CA ASN A 131 10.15 -8.20 0.20
C ASN A 131 10.73 -9.59 0.55
N GLN A 132 10.17 -10.65 -0.02
CA GLN A 132 10.65 -12.02 0.18
C GLN A 132 12.09 -12.24 -0.30
N GLN A 133 12.61 -11.39 -1.18
CA GLN A 133 14.00 -11.41 -1.63
C GLN A 133 14.94 -10.65 -0.68
N GLY A 134 14.41 -10.10 0.42
CA GLY A 134 15.18 -9.32 1.40
C GLY A 134 15.52 -7.89 0.95
N GLN A 135 15.00 -7.47 -0.20
CA GLN A 135 15.22 -6.15 -0.79
C GLN A 135 14.28 -5.13 -0.17
N THR A 136 14.78 -3.91 0.00
CA THR A 136 14.04 -2.73 0.40
C THR A 136 13.59 -1.91 -0.81
N PRO A 137 12.65 -0.95 -0.67
CA PRO A 137 12.31 -0.05 -1.76
C PRO A 137 13.52 0.76 -2.26
N MET A 138 14.47 1.05 -1.36
CA MET A 138 15.73 1.72 -1.71
C MET A 138 16.57 0.85 -2.65
N ASP A 139 16.65 -0.46 -2.41
CA ASP A 139 17.36 -1.39 -3.30
C ASP A 139 16.71 -1.48 -4.68
N LYS A 140 15.38 -1.32 -4.75
CA LYS A 140 14.63 -1.29 -6.01
C LYS A 140 14.76 0.02 -6.80
N ALA A 141 15.04 1.14 -6.14
CA ALA A 141 15.25 2.43 -6.79
C ALA A 141 16.51 2.48 -7.67
N GLY A 142 17.45 1.55 -7.48
CA GLY A 142 18.70 1.49 -8.25
C GLY A 142 19.54 2.76 -8.07
N ILE A 143 19.80 3.47 -9.16
CA ILE A 143 20.60 4.71 -9.17
C ILE A 143 19.76 5.99 -9.10
N ASN A 144 18.44 5.88 -8.92
CA ASN A 144 17.54 7.02 -9.03
C ASN A 144 17.63 7.91 -7.78
N LEU A 145 18.56 8.88 -7.82
CA LEU A 145 18.97 9.71 -6.68
C LEU A 145 17.79 10.43 -6.02
N ASP A 146 16.83 10.92 -6.80
CA ASP A 146 15.68 11.65 -6.26
C ASP A 146 14.78 10.75 -5.39
N ILE A 147 14.60 9.49 -5.81
CA ILE A 147 13.83 8.49 -5.07
C ILE A 147 14.61 8.04 -3.84
N LEU A 148 15.91 7.77 -3.99
CA LEU A 148 16.79 7.43 -2.87
C LEU A 148 16.76 8.52 -1.79
N GLN A 149 16.85 9.79 -2.19
CA GLN A 149 16.73 10.94 -1.29
C GLN A 149 15.36 11.00 -0.60
N ALA A 150 14.27 10.78 -1.34
CA ALA A 150 12.93 10.79 -0.78
C ALA A 150 12.74 9.67 0.27
N ILE A 151 13.19 8.45 -0.03
CA ILE A 151 13.10 7.30 0.89
C ILE A 151 13.99 7.54 2.12
N LEU A 152 15.22 8.04 1.95
CA LEU A 152 16.12 8.33 3.05
C LEU A 152 15.58 9.43 3.98
N LEU A 153 14.94 10.46 3.40
CA LEU A 153 14.27 11.50 4.18
C LEU A 153 13.11 10.93 5.00
N ALA A 154 12.34 9.98 4.46
CA ALA A 154 11.29 9.31 5.21
C ALA A 154 11.88 8.41 6.32
N TYR A 155 12.95 7.68 6.04
CA TYR A 155 13.67 6.85 7.00
C TYR A 155 14.14 7.66 8.21
N THR A 156 14.81 8.80 7.97
CA THR A 156 15.31 9.69 9.03
C THR A 156 14.17 10.27 9.86
N ARG A 157 13.03 10.62 9.25
CA ARG A 157 11.83 11.07 9.99
C ARG A 157 11.27 10.00 10.91
N LEU A 158 11.30 8.72 10.50
CA LEU A 158 10.89 7.61 11.36
C LEU A 158 11.85 7.44 12.55
N ALA A 159 13.15 7.54 12.31
CA ALA A 159 14.18 7.47 13.35
C ALA A 159 14.12 8.65 14.34
N GLN A 160 13.60 9.81 13.91
CA GLN A 160 13.44 11.01 14.73
C GLN A 160 12.14 11.07 15.53
N LYS A 161 11.24 10.08 15.47
CA LYS A 161 10.14 10.01 16.46
C LYS A 161 10.80 9.85 17.84
N PRO A 162 10.78 10.88 18.70
CA PRO A 162 11.38 10.75 20.01
C PRO A 162 10.65 9.61 20.72
N GLY A 163 11.39 8.59 21.15
CA GLY A 163 10.87 7.61 22.09
C GLY A 163 10.23 8.31 23.28
N PRO A 164 9.29 7.66 24.00
CA PRO A 164 8.71 8.26 25.20
C PRO A 164 9.87 8.76 26.06
N ARG A 165 9.86 10.06 26.37
CA ARG A 165 10.92 10.69 27.16
C ARG A 165 11.15 9.78 28.35
N PRO A 166 12.36 9.25 28.59
CA PRO A 166 12.61 8.59 29.85
C PRO A 166 12.27 9.66 30.89
N HIS A 167 11.22 9.42 31.68
CA HIS A 167 10.91 10.25 32.82
C HIS A 167 12.18 10.28 33.65
N HIS A 168 12.99 11.32 33.45
CA HIS A 168 14.05 11.66 34.36
C HIS A 168 13.28 12.04 35.61
N HIS A 169 13.11 11.06 36.48
CA HIS A 169 12.89 11.30 37.89
C HIS A 169 14.13 12.07 38.31
N VAL A 170 14.06 13.40 38.15
CA VAL A 170 15.01 14.33 38.73
C VAL A 170 14.88 14.06 40.23
N PRO A 171 15.87 13.44 40.90
CA PRO A 171 15.81 13.37 42.34
C PRO A 171 15.82 14.83 42.82
N PRO A 172 14.85 15.27 43.65
CA PRO A 172 14.90 16.61 44.20
C PRO A 172 16.21 16.75 44.97
N GLU A 173 16.94 17.80 44.60
CA GLU A 173 18.21 18.21 45.16
C GLU A 173 18.26 18.12 46.70
N LEU A 174 19.39 17.63 47.20
CA LEU A 174 20.27 18.36 48.10
C LEU A 174 19.65 19.64 48.73
N ILE A 175 18.83 19.48 49.76
CA ILE A 175 18.67 20.53 50.77
C ILE A 175 19.84 20.40 51.73
N LEU A 176 20.92 21.06 51.35
CA LEU A 176 22.03 21.46 52.21
C LEU A 176 21.47 22.46 53.24
N ILE A 177 21.19 22.01 54.46
CA ILE A 177 20.99 22.91 55.61
C ILE A 177 22.36 23.29 56.19
N PRO A 178 22.76 24.58 56.18
CA PRO A 178 23.95 25.02 56.90
C PRO A 178 23.62 25.09 58.39
N GLY A 179 24.59 24.72 59.23
CA GLY A 179 24.40 24.55 60.67
C GLY A 179 24.07 25.84 61.42
N ARG A 180 23.34 25.66 62.53
CA ARG A 180 23.71 26.20 63.85
C ARG A 180 22.96 25.46 64.95
#